data_AF-A0A0M8W6B0-F1
#
_entry.id   AF-A0A0M8W6B0-F1
#
_cell.length_a   1.000
_cell.length_b   1.000
_cell.length_c   1.000
_cell.angle_alpha   90.00
_cell.angle_beta   90.00
_cell.angle_gamma   90.00
#
_symmetry.space_group_name_H-M   'P 1'
#
loop_
_entity.id
_entity.type
_entity.pdbx_description
1 polymer ?
#
loop_
_entity_poly.entity_id
_entity_poly.type
_entity_poly.pdbx_seq_one_letter_code
_entity_poly.pdbx_strand_id
1 'polypeptide(L)'
;MGGLSWWIWAESAEQIVLTLAEAEVITDPDALAQAEQWGLDELELSEVDRDPALRLMREERAQQRGKPGFGVLAGRERVYLRTFEEGLTYLVEIGQDGRQLRQVEVKADGTLLSSAMGGWPINPPIDLHDPRYVPMEITEREFEDAWSRAVPDPAYED
;
A
#
# COMPACT_ATOMS: atom_id res chain seq x y z
N MET A 1 9.27 11.92 -0.55
CA MET A 1 8.33 12.19 -1.64
C MET A 1 7.26 13.13 -1.13
N GLY A 2 7.14 14.34 -1.69
CA GLY A 2 6.06 15.27 -1.38
C GLY A 2 4.92 15.02 -2.35
N GLY A 3 4.00 14.14 -1.99
CA GLY A 3 2.72 13.99 -2.69
C GLY A 3 1.77 15.10 -2.25
N LEU A 4 0.84 15.47 -3.13
CA LEU A 4 -0.33 16.23 -2.71
C LEU A 4 -1.28 15.25 -2.03
N SER A 5 -1.76 15.60 -0.85
CA SER A 5 -2.70 14.79 -0.08
C SER A 5 -3.97 15.60 0.16
N TRP A 6 -5.12 14.96 -0.01
CA TRP A 6 -6.43 15.50 0.29
C TRP A 6 -7.12 14.60 1.30
N TRP A 7 -8.01 15.20 2.08
CA TRP A 7 -8.94 14.44 2.88
C TRP A 7 -10.27 14.32 2.13
N ILE A 8 -10.68 13.09 1.78
CA ILE A 8 -11.87 12.85 0.98
C ILE A 8 -12.99 12.26 1.84
N TRP A 9 -14.12 12.96 1.90
CA TRP A 9 -15.33 12.48 2.55
C TRP A 9 -16.24 11.73 1.57
N ALA A 10 -16.89 10.67 2.04
CA ALA A 10 -17.83 9.87 1.27
C ALA A 10 -18.83 9.16 2.20
N GLU A 11 -19.89 8.58 1.63
CA GLU A 11 -20.88 7.83 2.42
C GLU A 11 -20.32 6.50 2.96
N SER A 12 -19.27 5.97 2.32
CA SER A 12 -18.58 4.76 2.79
C SER A 12 -17.13 4.67 2.30
N ALA A 13 -16.32 3.93 3.05
CA ALA A 13 -14.99 3.49 2.67
C ALA A 13 -14.95 2.82 1.29
N GLU A 14 -15.93 1.94 1.03
CA GLU A 14 -16.06 1.21 -0.23
C GLU A 14 -16.22 2.18 -1.41
N GLN A 15 -16.99 3.25 -1.24
CA GLN A 15 -17.20 4.25 -2.27
C GLN A 15 -15.89 4.94 -2.67
N ILE A 16 -15.01 5.23 -1.69
CA ILE A 16 -13.70 5.84 -1.92
C ILE A 16 -12.80 4.87 -2.70
N VAL A 17 -12.57 3.66 -2.19
CA VAL A 17 -11.64 2.70 -2.82
C VAL A 17 -12.08 2.29 -4.22
N LEU A 18 -13.38 2.20 -4.49
CA LEU A 18 -13.89 1.87 -5.82
C LEU A 18 -13.90 3.07 -6.80
N THR A 19 -13.71 4.29 -6.29
CA THR A 19 -13.71 5.52 -7.09
C THR A 19 -12.32 6.06 -7.35
N LEU A 20 -11.41 6.01 -6.37
CA LEU A 20 -10.07 6.58 -6.45
C LEU A 20 -9.01 5.48 -6.34
N ALA A 21 -8.01 5.52 -7.23
CA ALA A 21 -6.80 4.71 -7.14
C ALA A 21 -5.88 5.28 -6.06
N GLU A 22 -5.05 4.44 -5.44
CA GLU A 22 -4.06 4.89 -4.44
C GLU A 22 -4.63 5.65 -3.23
N ALA A 23 -5.93 5.49 -2.95
CA ALA A 23 -6.57 6.09 -1.79
C ALA A 23 -6.36 5.25 -0.52
N GLU A 24 -5.86 5.90 0.53
CA GLU A 24 -5.89 5.36 1.89
C GLU A 24 -7.26 5.65 2.53
N VAL A 25 -7.86 4.63 3.15
CA VAL A 25 -9.09 4.80 3.93
C VAL A 25 -8.78 4.62 5.40
N ILE A 26 -9.16 5.62 6.19
CA ILE A 26 -9.09 5.58 7.64
C ILE A 26 -10.50 5.40 8.19
N THR A 27 -10.77 4.24 8.79
CA THR A 27 -12.06 3.94 9.45
C THR A 27 -11.96 3.83 10.97
N ASP A 28 -10.74 3.74 11.50
CA ASP A 28 -10.51 3.71 12.94
C ASP A 28 -10.75 5.11 13.54
N PRO A 29 -11.59 5.26 14.57
CA PRO A 29 -11.92 6.56 15.14
C PRO A 29 -10.72 7.32 15.72
N ASP A 30 -9.75 6.61 16.31
CA ASP A 30 -8.57 7.24 16.91
C ASP A 30 -7.61 7.73 15.81
N ALA A 31 -7.41 6.92 14.76
CA ALA A 31 -6.65 7.32 13.58
C ALA A 31 -7.32 8.47 12.82
N LEU A 32 -8.66 8.49 12.75
CA LEU A 32 -9.43 9.58 12.16
C LEU A 32 -9.19 10.90 12.92
N ALA A 33 -9.31 10.89 14.25
CA ALA A 33 -9.07 12.07 15.08
C ALA A 33 -7.63 12.60 14.98
N GLN A 34 -6.68 11.74 14.67
CA GLN A 34 -5.30 12.13 14.39
C GLN A 34 -5.14 12.71 12.98
N ALA A 35 -5.78 12.12 11.97
CA ALA A 35 -5.70 12.57 10.60
C ALA A 35 -6.37 13.93 10.37
N GLU A 36 -7.45 14.25 11.10
CA GLU A 36 -8.07 15.58 11.12
C GLU A 36 -7.09 16.69 11.52
N GLN A 37 -6.01 16.37 12.25
CA GLN A 37 -4.98 17.33 12.66
C GLN A 37 -3.94 17.62 11.57
N TRP A 38 -3.95 16.88 10.45
CA TRP A 38 -2.98 17.05 9.37
C TRP A 38 -3.22 18.32 8.56
N GLY A 39 -4.41 18.92 8.65
CA GLY A 39 -4.74 20.16 7.95
C GLY A 39 -4.71 20.04 6.43
N LEU A 40 -5.14 18.87 5.91
CA LEU A 40 -5.27 18.63 4.48
C LEU A 40 -6.49 19.36 3.92
N ASP A 41 -6.46 19.66 2.63
CA ASP A 41 -7.64 20.17 1.93
C ASP A 41 -8.73 19.09 1.91
N GLU A 42 -9.90 19.45 2.42
CA GLU A 42 -11.06 18.55 2.52
C GLU A 42 -11.96 18.69 1.30
N LEU A 43 -12.38 17.56 0.73
CA LEU A 43 -13.27 17.51 -0.42
C LEU A 43 -14.30 16.40 -0.25
N GLU A 44 -15.52 16.63 -0.71
CA GLU A 44 -16.48 15.54 -0.89
C GLU A 44 -16.10 14.71 -2.12
N LEU A 45 -16.37 13.40 -2.10
CA LEU A 45 -16.08 12.51 -3.23
C LEU A 45 -16.76 12.97 -4.53
N SER A 46 -17.90 13.67 -4.42
CA SER A 46 -18.60 14.26 -5.56
C SER A 46 -17.85 15.42 -6.24
N GLU A 47 -16.83 15.99 -5.59
CA GLU A 47 -16.09 17.16 -6.04
C GLU A 47 -14.70 16.82 -6.59
N VAL A 48 -14.29 15.55 -6.57
CA VAL A 48 -12.94 15.10 -6.99
C VAL A 48 -12.58 15.51 -8.42
N ASP A 49 -13.56 15.66 -9.32
CA ASP A 49 -13.30 16.05 -10.71
C ASP A 49 -12.83 17.52 -10.85
N ARG A 50 -13.00 18.34 -9.81
CA ARG A 50 -12.52 19.73 -9.78
C ARG A 50 -11.00 19.81 -9.65
N ASP A 51 -10.39 18.83 -8.99
CA ASP A 51 -8.95 18.72 -8.85
C ASP A 51 -8.36 17.85 -9.98
N PRO A 52 -7.39 18.36 -10.76
CA PRO A 52 -6.77 17.58 -11.83
C PRO A 52 -6.11 16.28 -11.37
N ALA A 53 -5.47 16.24 -10.19
CA ALA A 53 -4.79 15.04 -9.70
C ALA A 53 -5.79 13.99 -9.22
N LEU A 54 -6.83 14.38 -8.47
CA LEU A 54 -7.88 13.46 -8.03
C LEU A 54 -8.67 12.89 -9.23
N ARG A 55 -8.90 13.70 -10.26
CA ARG A 55 -9.49 13.22 -11.53
C ARG A 55 -8.62 12.16 -12.20
N LEU A 56 -7.31 12.31 -12.23
CA LEU A 56 -6.41 11.29 -12.77
C LEU A 56 -6.49 9.98 -11.95
N MET A 57 -6.50 10.06 -10.61
CA MET A 57 -6.68 8.90 -9.74
C MET A 57 -8.02 8.19 -9.99
N ARG A 58 -9.09 8.96 -10.26
CA ARG A 58 -10.40 8.42 -10.62
C ARG A 58 -10.38 7.70 -11.98
N GLU A 59 -9.78 8.33 -12.99
CA GLU A 59 -9.63 7.76 -14.32
C GLU A 59 -8.79 6.47 -14.28
N GLU A 60 -7.72 6.46 -13.47
CA GLU A 60 -6.91 5.27 -13.24
C GLU A 60 -7.73 4.15 -12.59
N ARG A 61 -8.49 4.43 -11.53
CA ARG A 61 -9.35 3.42 -10.90
C ARG A 61 -10.38 2.87 -11.86
N ALA A 62 -10.99 3.72 -12.69
CA ALA A 62 -11.94 3.29 -13.71
C ALA A 62 -11.30 2.31 -14.71
N GLN A 63 -10.03 2.53 -15.10
CA GLN A 63 -9.28 1.60 -15.94
C GLN A 63 -8.96 0.29 -15.22
N GLN A 64 -8.51 0.36 -13.96
CA GLN A 64 -8.17 -0.82 -13.16
C GLN A 64 -9.39 -1.73 -12.95
N ARG A 65 -10.57 -1.17 -12.69
CA ARG A 65 -11.84 -1.91 -12.54
C ARG A 65 -12.22 -2.78 -13.74
N GLY A 66 -11.78 -2.40 -14.93
CA GLY A 66 -12.01 -3.18 -16.15
C GLY A 66 -11.00 -4.31 -16.39
N LYS A 67 -9.93 -4.41 -15.59
CA LYS A 67 -8.86 -5.39 -15.77
C LYS A 67 -9.11 -6.66 -14.96
N PRO A 68 -8.74 -7.84 -15.49
CA PRO A 68 -8.66 -9.06 -14.68
C PRO A 68 -7.71 -8.84 -13.49
N GLY A 69 -8.09 -9.36 -12.33
CA GLY A 69 -7.29 -9.24 -11.11
C GLY A 69 -7.66 -8.04 -10.21
N PHE A 70 -8.53 -7.13 -10.67
CA PHE A 70 -8.97 -6.00 -9.85
C PHE A 70 -9.57 -6.50 -8.52
N GLY A 71 -9.09 -5.95 -7.40
CA GLY A 71 -9.60 -6.30 -6.07
C GLY A 71 -9.31 -7.71 -5.59
N VAL A 72 -8.55 -8.54 -6.33
CA VAL A 72 -8.31 -9.95 -5.97
C VAL A 72 -7.53 -10.09 -4.66
N LEU A 73 -6.68 -9.11 -4.33
CA LEU A 73 -5.89 -9.09 -3.10
C LEU A 73 -6.59 -8.33 -1.96
N ALA A 74 -7.58 -7.51 -2.27
CA ALA A 74 -8.29 -6.68 -1.29
C ALA A 74 -9.07 -7.54 -0.28
N GLY A 75 -9.06 -7.12 0.99
CA GLY A 75 -9.77 -7.79 2.08
C GLY A 75 -9.10 -9.06 2.63
N ARG A 76 -7.94 -9.47 2.09
CA ARG A 76 -7.14 -10.57 2.67
C ARG A 76 -6.39 -10.08 3.92
N GLU A 77 -6.28 -10.94 4.93
CA GLU A 77 -5.57 -10.61 6.18
C GLU A 77 -4.07 -10.36 5.95
N ARG A 78 -3.49 -11.11 5.01
CA ARG A 78 -2.09 -11.05 4.60
C ARG A 78 -1.95 -11.23 3.09
N VAL A 79 -1.04 -10.46 2.51
CA VAL A 79 -0.62 -10.56 1.12
C VAL A 79 0.91 -10.56 1.09
N TYR A 80 1.50 -11.45 0.29
CA TYR A 80 2.95 -11.54 0.13
C TYR A 80 3.30 -11.21 -1.32
N LEU A 81 4.15 -10.21 -1.54
CA LEU A 81 4.55 -9.79 -2.89
C LEU A 81 6.06 -9.89 -3.07
N ARG A 82 6.48 -10.11 -4.31
CA ARG A 82 7.83 -9.81 -4.79
C ARG A 82 7.80 -8.53 -5.60
N THR A 83 8.40 -7.46 -5.09
CA THR A 83 8.50 -6.17 -5.77
C THR A 83 9.92 -5.94 -6.31
N PHE A 84 10.00 -5.05 -7.29
CA PHE A 84 11.25 -4.61 -7.90
C PHE A 84 11.26 -3.08 -7.90
N GLU A 85 12.09 -2.48 -7.06
CA GLU A 85 12.13 -1.04 -6.82
C GLU A 85 13.57 -0.55 -6.94
N GLU A 86 13.81 0.44 -7.80
CA GLU A 86 15.14 1.03 -8.04
C GLU A 86 16.27 0.01 -8.33
N GLY A 87 15.91 -1.14 -8.92
CA GLY A 87 16.85 -2.24 -9.24
C GLY A 87 17.10 -3.21 -8.08
N LEU A 88 16.44 -3.01 -6.94
CA LEU A 88 16.45 -3.90 -5.78
C LEU A 88 15.22 -4.81 -5.81
N THR A 89 15.38 -6.02 -5.28
CA THR A 89 14.29 -7.00 -5.17
C THR A 89 13.88 -7.10 -3.71
N TYR A 90 12.59 -6.91 -3.44
CA TYR A 90 12.04 -7.08 -2.10
C TYR A 90 10.98 -8.17 -2.10
N LEU A 91 10.98 -8.97 -1.05
CA LEU A 91 9.83 -9.77 -0.67
C LEU A 91 9.15 -9.02 0.47
N VAL A 92 7.85 -8.73 0.36
CA VAL A 92 7.13 -7.92 1.35
C VAL A 92 5.91 -8.67 1.86
N GLU A 93 5.68 -8.61 3.16
CA GLU A 93 4.43 -8.99 3.80
C GLU A 93 3.60 -7.72 4.01
N ILE A 94 2.36 -7.77 3.55
CA ILE A 94 1.43 -6.65 3.57
C ILE A 94 0.21 -7.04 4.42
N GLY A 95 -0.21 -6.13 5.29
CA GLY A 95 -1.42 -6.26 6.09
C GLY A 95 -2.69 -5.99 5.28
N GLN A 96 -3.85 -6.26 5.88
CA GLN A 96 -5.15 -6.03 5.26
C GLN A 96 -5.39 -4.57 4.86
N ASP A 97 -4.78 -3.63 5.57
CA ASP A 97 -4.83 -2.18 5.32
C ASP A 97 -3.86 -1.72 4.21
N GLY A 98 -3.13 -2.66 3.59
CA GLY A 98 -2.13 -2.35 2.57
C GLY A 98 -0.77 -1.94 3.13
N ARG A 99 -0.61 -1.78 4.45
CA ARG A 99 0.68 -1.40 5.04
C ARG A 99 1.65 -2.56 5.04
N GLN A 100 2.91 -2.29 4.74
CA GLN A 100 3.96 -3.30 4.84
C GLN A 100 4.23 -3.59 6.32
N LEU A 101 4.41 -4.85 6.66
CA LEU A 101 4.68 -5.31 8.03
C LEU A 101 6.13 -5.77 8.18
N ARG A 102 6.60 -6.52 7.20
CA ARG A 102 7.93 -7.11 7.12
C ARG A 102 8.41 -7.06 5.67
N GLN A 103 9.71 -6.89 5.48
CA GLN A 103 10.35 -7.03 4.18
C GLN A 103 11.63 -7.85 4.26
N VAL A 104 11.97 -8.51 3.16
CA VAL A 104 13.27 -9.12 2.91
C VAL A 104 13.85 -8.52 1.64
N GLU A 105 14.95 -7.79 1.76
CA GLU A 105 15.73 -7.38 0.59
C GLU A 105 16.59 -8.55 0.10
N VAL A 106 16.52 -8.84 -1.20
CA VAL A 106 17.33 -9.85 -1.86
C VAL A 106 18.47 -9.15 -2.61
N LYS A 107 19.69 -9.27 -2.08
CA LYS A 107 20.89 -8.72 -2.69
C LYS A 107 21.33 -9.56 -3.89
N ALA A 108 22.06 -8.95 -4.82
CA ALA A 108 22.56 -9.61 -6.02
C ALA A 108 23.51 -10.80 -5.74
N ASP A 109 24.18 -10.82 -4.59
CA ASP A 109 25.05 -11.90 -4.14
C ASP A 109 24.30 -13.04 -3.42
N GLY A 110 22.97 -12.93 -3.31
CA GLY A 110 22.11 -13.89 -2.62
C GLY A 110 21.96 -13.63 -1.11
N THR A 111 22.58 -12.58 -0.58
CA THR A 111 22.36 -12.14 0.82
C THR A 111 20.92 -11.69 0.99
N LEU A 112 20.31 -12.06 2.12
CA LEU A 112 18.95 -11.68 2.49
C LEU A 112 19.00 -10.79 3.73
N LEU A 113 18.43 -9.58 3.62
CA LEU A 113 18.33 -8.63 4.73
C LEU A 113 16.87 -8.49 5.17
N SER A 114 16.57 -8.69 6.45
CA SER A 114 15.21 -8.56 6.99
C SER A 114 15.00 -7.23 7.71
N SER A 115 13.84 -6.62 7.52
CA SER A 115 13.43 -5.43 8.27
C SER A 115 11.97 -5.54 8.69
N ALA A 116 11.66 -5.18 9.93
CA ALA A 116 10.30 -4.99 10.40
C ALA A 116 9.86 -3.53 10.21
N MET A 117 8.64 -3.31 9.75
CA MET A 117 8.16 -1.98 9.33
C MET A 117 7.51 -1.17 10.45
N GLY A 118 7.28 -1.79 11.63
CA GLY A 118 6.55 -1.16 12.75
C GLY A 118 7.17 0.12 13.30
N GLY A 119 8.44 0.40 13.02
CA GLY A 119 9.15 1.62 13.43
C GLY A 119 9.40 2.63 12.30
N TRP A 120 8.92 2.36 11.08
CA TRP A 120 9.24 3.19 9.93
C TRP A 120 8.50 4.53 9.98
N PRO A 121 9.20 5.68 9.83
CA PRO A 121 8.56 7.00 9.87
C PRO A 121 7.49 7.20 8.80
N ILE A 122 7.64 6.52 7.66
CA ILE A 122 6.75 6.59 6.50
C ILE A 122 6.56 5.18 5.95
N ASN A 123 5.33 4.66 6.01
CA ASN A 123 4.96 3.32 5.51
C ASN A 123 3.59 3.42 4.79
N PRO A 124 3.51 4.10 3.64
CA PRO A 124 2.25 4.31 2.94
C PRO A 124 1.66 2.97 2.49
N PRO A 125 0.33 2.83 2.53
CA PRO A 125 -0.31 1.58 2.14
C PRO A 125 -0.20 1.33 0.63
N ILE A 126 -0.03 0.06 0.28
CA ILE A 126 -0.16 -0.45 -1.08
C ILE A 126 -1.64 -0.60 -1.42
N ASP A 127 -2.05 -0.09 -2.59
CA ASP A 127 -3.41 -0.26 -3.10
C ASP A 127 -3.68 -1.71 -3.52
N LEU A 128 -4.24 -2.52 -2.60
CA LEU A 128 -4.57 -3.93 -2.83
C LEU A 128 -5.69 -4.15 -3.86
N HIS A 129 -6.36 -3.10 -4.33
CA HIS A 129 -7.29 -3.20 -5.46
C HIS A 129 -6.58 -3.13 -6.81
N ASP A 130 -5.34 -2.63 -6.88
CA ASP A 130 -4.61 -2.51 -8.12
C ASP A 130 -4.22 -3.90 -8.68
N PRO A 131 -4.75 -4.30 -9.85
CA PRO A 131 -4.46 -5.59 -10.47
C PRO A 131 -2.98 -5.79 -10.81
N ARG A 132 -2.15 -4.74 -10.83
CA ARG A 132 -0.71 -4.86 -11.13
C ARG A 132 0.04 -5.74 -10.14
N TYR A 133 -0.44 -5.84 -8.90
CA TYR A 133 0.21 -6.61 -7.83
C TYR A 133 -0.13 -8.10 -7.89
N VAL A 134 -1.22 -8.50 -8.55
CA VAL A 134 -1.61 -9.91 -8.68
C VAL A 134 -0.48 -10.79 -9.25
N PRO A 135 0.18 -10.44 -10.37
CA PRO A 135 1.29 -11.25 -10.88
C PRO A 135 2.56 -11.21 -10.02
N MET A 136 2.63 -10.34 -9.01
CA MET A 136 3.75 -10.21 -8.08
C MET A 136 3.55 -11.07 -6.82
N GLU A 137 2.36 -11.66 -6.63
CA GLU A 137 2.05 -12.47 -5.47
C GLU A 137 2.99 -13.68 -5.37
N ILE A 138 3.56 -13.86 -4.18
CA ILE A 138 4.33 -15.05 -3.80
C ILE A 138 3.59 -15.80 -2.70
N THR A 139 4.01 -17.03 -2.43
CA THR A 139 3.42 -17.79 -1.32
C THR A 139 3.94 -17.30 0.03
N GLU A 140 3.12 -17.39 1.07
CA GLU A 140 3.53 -17.19 2.47
C GLU A 140 4.80 -18.00 2.79
N ARG A 141 4.83 -19.29 2.41
CA ARG A 141 5.98 -20.17 2.63
C ARG A 141 7.26 -19.60 2.00
N GLU A 142 7.18 -19.09 0.77
CA GLU A 142 8.34 -18.50 0.10
C GLU A 142 8.87 -17.28 0.84
N PHE A 143 7.98 -16.45 1.38
CA PHE A 143 8.35 -15.32 2.23
C PHE A 143 8.99 -15.79 3.55
N GLU A 144 8.34 -16.68 4.29
CA GLU A 144 8.83 -17.16 5.59
C GLU A 144 10.15 -17.93 5.50
N ASP A 145 10.35 -18.70 4.42
CA ASP A 145 11.62 -19.36 4.13
C ASP A 145 12.74 -18.34 3.87
N ALA A 146 12.45 -17.21 3.22
CA ALA A 146 13.42 -16.13 3.04
C ALA A 146 13.67 -15.38 4.36
N TRP A 147 12.60 -15.04 5.08
CA TRP A 147 12.66 -14.33 6.36
C TRP A 147 13.50 -15.07 7.40
N SER A 148 13.29 -16.39 7.56
CA SER A 148 14.03 -17.21 8.51
C SER A 148 15.52 -17.36 8.21
N ARG A 149 15.95 -17.12 6.97
CA ARG A 149 17.35 -17.16 6.53
C ARG A 149 18.00 -15.79 6.48
N ALA A 150 17.20 -14.73 6.51
CA ALA A 150 17.68 -13.37 6.44
C ALA A 150 18.41 -12.98 7.73
N VAL A 151 19.39 -12.11 7.58
CA VAL A 151 20.00 -11.41 8.72
C VAL A 151 19.33 -10.04 8.87
N PRO A 152 19.20 -9.50 10.10
CA PRO A 152 18.67 -8.16 10.29
C PRO A 152 19.40 -7.14 9.43
N ASP A 153 18.64 -6.25 8.79
CA ASP A 153 19.23 -5.15 8.04
C ASP A 153 19.86 -4.14 9.02
N PRO A 154 21.19 -3.95 8.99
CA PRO A 154 21.87 -3.03 9.90
C PRO A 154 21.44 -1.57 9.71
N ALA A 155 20.80 -1.21 8.59
CA ALA A 155 20.25 0.14 8.39
C ALA A 155 19.01 0.43 9.26
N TYR A 156 18.40 -0.61 9.82
CA TYR A 156 17.16 -0.56 10.59
C TYR A 156 17.26 -1.27 11.95
N GLU A 157 18.50 -1.48 12.45
CA GLU A 157 18.73 -1.81 13.85
C GLU A 157 18.63 -0.53 14.70
N ASP A 158 17.84 -0.59 15.79
CA ASP A 158 17.72 0.48 16.79
C ASP A 158 19.04 0.74 17.55
#